data_AF-A0A6G4WTT2-F1
#
_entry.id   AF-A0A6G4WTT2-F1
#
_cell.length_a   1.000
_cell.length_b   1.000
_cell.length_c   1.000
_cell.angle_alpha   90.00
_cell.angle_beta   90.00
_cell.angle_gamma   90.00
#
_symmetry.space_group_name_H-M   'P 1'
#
loop_
_entity.id
_entity.type
_entity.pdbx_description
1 polymer ?
#
loop_
_entity_poly.entity_id
_entity_poly.type
_entity_poly.pdbx_seq_one_letter_code
_entity_poly.pdbx_strand_id
1 'polypeptide(L)'
;MEWLVGLAPVLAPFFGMTGALGGAWLVYRQNRRKAQADERAAQLHADTAETQTYVDAMRTVTSGFTDLLEQQRAVHAQTVERVTTLEARHVMLEQKVESLQEEQRKWRRWKAAAVAYIHDLRTLIRETLRRPAPAPPDEIAADVEPSDAA
;
A
#
# COMPACT_ATOMS: atom_id res chain seq x y z
N MET A 1 -20.63 -103.02 21.52
CA MET A 1 -20.26 -101.70 20.96
C MET A 1 -21.43 -101.07 20.19
N GLU A 2 -22.68 -101.16 20.67
CA GLU A 2 -23.85 -100.62 19.95
C GLU A 2 -24.42 -99.33 20.58
N TRP A 3 -24.07 -99.01 21.83
CA TRP A 3 -24.59 -97.85 22.55
C TRP A 3 -23.97 -96.50 22.12
N LEU A 4 -22.74 -96.51 21.58
CA LEU A 4 -22.06 -95.30 21.07
C LEU A 4 -22.59 -94.85 19.71
N VAL A 5 -23.15 -95.77 18.92
CA VAL A 5 -23.76 -95.47 17.61
C VAL A 5 -25.13 -94.81 17.79
N GLY A 6 -25.86 -95.13 18.88
CA GLY A 6 -27.14 -94.51 19.21
C GLY A 6 -27.06 -93.06 19.72
N LEU A 7 -25.87 -92.59 20.14
CA LEU A 7 -25.65 -91.23 20.67
C LEU A 7 -25.12 -90.24 19.62
N ALA A 8 -24.70 -90.74 18.46
CA ALA A 8 -24.20 -89.95 17.32
C ALA A 8 -25.19 -88.88 16.80
N PRO A 9 -26.50 -89.12 16.63
CA PRO A 9 -27.42 -88.11 16.11
C PRO A 9 -27.74 -86.98 17.12
N VAL A 10 -27.43 -87.18 18.41
CA VAL A 10 -27.63 -86.16 19.47
C VAL A 10 -26.36 -85.32 19.68
N LEU A 11 -25.19 -85.93 19.56
CA LEU A 11 -23.91 -85.22 19.71
C LEU A 11 -23.56 -84.36 18.49
N ALA A 12 -23.88 -84.80 17.27
CA ALA A 12 -23.60 -84.05 16.05
C ALA A 12 -24.18 -82.61 16.04
N PRO A 13 -25.46 -82.36 16.39
CA PRO A 13 -25.99 -81.00 16.49
C PRO A 13 -25.42 -80.22 17.68
N PHE A 14 -25.01 -80.88 18.77
CA PHE A 14 -24.39 -80.21 19.92
C PHE A 14 -22.98 -79.69 19.58
N PHE A 15 -22.18 -80.48 18.85
CA PHE A 15 -20.88 -80.04 18.34
C PHE A 15 -21.01 -78.98 17.23
N GLY A 16 -22.03 -79.09 16.37
CA GLY A 16 -22.34 -78.07 15.38
C GLY A 16 -22.74 -76.73 16.01
N MET A 17 -23.60 -76.75 17.04
CA MET A 17 -24.07 -75.56 17.74
C MET A 17 -22.96 -74.90 18.56
N THR A 18 -22.14 -75.69 19.27
CA THR A 18 -20.98 -75.17 20.02
C THR A 18 -19.89 -74.63 19.09
N GLY A 19 -19.66 -75.26 17.94
CA GLY A 19 -18.78 -74.74 16.89
C GLY A 19 -19.26 -73.40 16.30
N ALA A 20 -20.55 -73.28 16.00
CA ALA A 20 -21.15 -72.04 15.50
C ALA A 20 -21.07 -70.90 16.53
N LEU A 21 -21.36 -71.19 17.81
CA LEU A 21 -21.25 -70.22 18.91
C LEU A 21 -19.79 -69.78 19.14
N GLY A 22 -18.84 -70.72 19.06
CA GLY A 22 -17.40 -70.42 19.15
C GLY A 22 -16.89 -69.58 17.98
N GLY A 23 -17.32 -69.90 16.76
CA GLY A 23 -17.03 -69.11 15.56
C GLY A 23 -17.61 -67.70 15.64
N ALA A 24 -18.86 -67.56 16.07
CA ALA A 24 -19.52 -66.27 16.27
C ALA A 24 -18.79 -65.41 17.32
N TRP A 25 -18.32 -66.00 18.42
CA TRP A 25 -17.54 -65.28 19.44
C TRP A 25 -16.19 -64.78 18.92
N LEU A 26 -15.49 -65.60 18.12
CA LEU A 26 -14.23 -65.21 17.49
C LEU A 26 -14.42 -64.04 16.51
N VAL A 27 -15.46 -64.11 15.68
CA VAL A 27 -15.83 -63.02 14.75
C VAL A 27 -16.20 -61.75 15.52
N TYR A 28 -17.01 -61.87 16.57
CA TYR A 28 -17.36 -60.74 17.44
C TYR A 28 -16.12 -60.08 18.05
N ARG A 29 -15.18 -60.88 18.57
CA ARG A 29 -13.94 -60.39 19.16
C ARG A 29 -13.04 -59.70 18.12
N GLN A 30 -12.96 -60.24 16.91
CA GLN A 30 -12.21 -59.62 15.82
C GLN A 30 -12.84 -58.30 15.38
N ASN A 31 -14.16 -58.27 15.17
CA ASN A 31 -14.88 -57.06 14.79
C ASN A 31 -14.79 -55.98 15.86
N ARG A 32 -14.83 -56.34 17.14
CA ARG A 32 -14.66 -55.37 18.24
C ARG A 32 -13.26 -54.73 18.24
N ARG A 33 -12.21 -55.49 17.92
CA ARG A 33 -10.84 -54.96 17.81
C ARG A 33 -10.66 -54.09 16.56
N LYS A 34 -11.27 -54.48 15.44
CA LYS A 34 -11.28 -53.66 14.22
C LYS A 34 -12.02 -52.34 14.44
N ALA A 35 -13.21 -52.37 15.01
CA ALA A 35 -13.98 -51.17 15.34
C ALA A 35 -13.19 -50.20 16.23
N GLN A 36 -12.49 -50.69 17.26
CA GLN A 36 -11.62 -49.85 18.10
C GLN A 36 -10.40 -49.29 17.36
N ALA A 37 -9.83 -50.04 16.41
CA ALA A 37 -8.73 -49.57 15.59
C ALA A 37 -9.19 -48.49 14.59
N ASP A 38 -10.36 -48.70 13.98
CA ASP A 38 -10.98 -47.77 13.04
C ASP A 38 -11.40 -46.47 13.75
N GLU A 39 -11.94 -46.55 14.97
CA GLU A 39 -12.25 -45.38 15.81
C GLU A 39 -10.99 -44.55 16.13
N ARG A 40 -9.88 -45.20 16.47
CA ARG A 40 -8.59 -44.51 16.73
C ARG A 40 -8.00 -43.91 15.47
N ALA A 41 -8.10 -44.62 14.34
CA ALA A 41 -7.67 -44.09 13.05
C ALA A 41 -8.49 -42.86 12.67
N ALA A 42 -9.82 -42.91 12.85
CA ALA A 42 -10.71 -41.78 12.60
C ALA A 42 -10.39 -40.57 13.51
N GLN A 43 -10.08 -40.79 14.78
CA GLN A 43 -9.64 -39.73 15.70
C GLN A 43 -8.31 -39.10 15.28
N LEU A 44 -7.31 -39.91 14.93
CA LEU A 44 -6.03 -39.42 14.42
C LEU A 44 -6.20 -38.63 13.12
N HIS A 45 -7.09 -39.07 12.23
CA HIS A 45 -7.43 -38.33 11.01
C HIS A 45 -8.12 -37.00 11.30
N ALA A 46 -8.97 -36.92 12.33
CA ALA A 46 -9.59 -35.66 12.76
C ALA A 46 -8.55 -34.69 13.36
N ASP A 47 -7.70 -35.15 14.29
CA ASP A 47 -6.66 -34.33 14.91
C ASP A 47 -5.64 -33.81 13.88
N THR A 48 -5.27 -34.66 12.91
CA THR A 48 -4.37 -34.26 11.82
C THR A 48 -5.04 -33.27 10.86
N ALA A 49 -6.34 -33.38 10.62
CA ALA A 49 -7.08 -32.40 9.82
C ALA A 49 -7.14 -31.03 10.51
N GLU A 50 -7.45 -30.98 11.82
CA GLU A 50 -7.48 -29.73 12.57
C GLU A 50 -6.12 -29.04 12.60
N THR A 51 -5.05 -29.79 12.86
CA THR A 51 -3.68 -29.25 12.84
C THR A 51 -3.27 -28.74 11.46
N GLN A 52 -3.65 -29.42 10.38
CA GLN A 52 -3.42 -28.94 9.00
C GLN A 52 -4.13 -27.62 8.74
N THR A 53 -5.40 -27.50 9.11
CA THR A 53 -6.15 -26.24 8.93
C THR A 53 -5.53 -25.07 9.70
N TYR A 54 -5.02 -25.32 10.91
CA TYR A 54 -4.31 -24.30 11.68
C TYR A 54 -2.99 -23.87 11.02
N VAL A 55 -2.21 -24.83 10.52
CA VAL A 55 -0.95 -24.54 9.80
C VAL A 55 -1.22 -23.75 8.53
N ASP A 56 -2.27 -24.10 7.78
CA ASP A 56 -2.67 -23.37 6.57
C ASP A 56 -3.15 -21.95 6.88
N ALA A 57 -3.91 -21.77 7.97
CA ALA A 57 -4.31 -20.44 8.44
C ALA A 57 -3.09 -19.60 8.83
N MET A 58 -2.16 -20.17 9.61
CA MET A 58 -0.94 -19.47 10.02
C MET A 58 -0.03 -19.13 8.84
N ARG A 59 0.06 -20.01 7.85
CA ARG A 59 0.79 -19.75 6.61
C ARG A 59 0.16 -18.59 5.85
N THR A 60 -1.17 -18.57 5.75
CA THR A 60 -1.92 -17.50 5.08
C THR A 60 -1.72 -16.15 5.77
N VAL A 61 -1.80 -16.12 7.11
CA VAL A 61 -1.55 -14.92 7.91
C VAL A 61 -0.11 -14.43 7.74
N THR A 62 0.86 -15.34 7.79
CA THR A 62 2.28 -15.01 7.60
C THR A 62 2.56 -14.46 6.21
N SER A 63 1.97 -15.06 5.16
CA SER A 63 2.07 -14.52 3.80
C SER A 63 1.43 -13.13 3.70
N GLY A 64 0.25 -12.93 4.29
CA GLY A 64 -0.41 -11.62 4.28
C GLY A 64 0.40 -10.53 4.98
N PHE A 65 1.02 -10.83 6.13
CA PHE A 65 1.92 -9.88 6.80
C PHE A 65 3.18 -9.59 5.98
N THR A 66 3.72 -10.60 5.30
CA THR A 66 4.89 -10.42 4.42
C THR A 66 4.54 -9.49 3.26
N ASP A 67 3.40 -9.70 2.61
CA ASP A 67 2.91 -8.85 1.52
C ASP A 67 2.62 -7.43 2.00
N LEU A 68 2.02 -7.27 3.19
CA LEU A 68 1.79 -5.96 3.78
C LEU A 68 3.09 -5.21 4.10
N LEU A 69 4.10 -5.90 4.63
CA LEU A 69 5.40 -5.30 4.90
C LEU A 69 6.10 -4.88 3.60
N GLU A 70 6.00 -5.68 2.56
CA GLU A 70 6.58 -5.36 1.26
C GLU A 70 5.86 -4.19 0.59
N GLN A 71 4.52 -4.18 0.66
CA GLN A 71 3.70 -3.06 0.20
C GLN A 71 4.02 -1.78 0.99
N GLN A 72 4.17 -1.88 2.31
CA GLN A 72 4.54 -0.74 3.16
C GLN A 72 5.90 -0.18 2.74
N ARG A 73 6.90 -1.04 2.48
CA ARG A 73 8.22 -0.62 2.00
C ARG A 73 8.14 0.08 0.64
N ALA A 74 7.39 -0.48 -0.31
CA ALA A 74 7.22 0.11 -1.63
C ALA A 74 6.55 1.48 -1.58
N VAL A 75 5.48 1.62 -0.78
CA VAL A 75 4.77 2.90 -0.57
C VAL A 75 5.67 3.92 0.11
N HIS A 76 6.43 3.52 1.13
CA HIS A 76 7.39 4.42 1.78
C HIS A 76 8.47 4.90 0.82
N ALA A 77 9.06 4.00 0.04
CA ALA A 77 10.07 4.36 -0.97
C ALA A 77 9.52 5.37 -1.98
N GLN A 78 8.31 5.13 -2.51
CA GLN A 78 7.64 6.05 -3.42
C GLN A 78 7.34 7.41 -2.76
N THR A 79 6.94 7.40 -1.49
CA THR A 79 6.63 8.64 -0.76
C THR A 79 7.89 9.46 -0.55
N VAL A 80 8.99 8.84 -0.16
CA VAL A 80 10.30 9.51 -0.02
C VAL A 80 10.74 10.10 -1.35
N GLU A 81 10.61 9.38 -2.46
CA GLU A 81 10.93 9.90 -3.79
C GLU A 81 10.05 11.11 -4.17
N ARG A 82 8.74 11.06 -3.90
CA ARG A 82 7.86 12.21 -4.15
C ARG A 82 8.23 13.41 -3.29
N VAL A 83 8.57 13.21 -2.01
CA VAL A 83 8.98 14.30 -1.13
C VAL A 83 10.28 14.94 -1.62
N THR A 84 11.30 14.16 -1.98
CA THR A 84 12.57 14.71 -2.48
C THR A 84 12.40 15.47 -3.79
N THR A 85 11.54 15.00 -4.70
CA THR A 85 11.24 15.73 -5.94
C THR A 85 10.48 17.03 -5.69
N LEU A 86 9.57 17.05 -4.71
CA LEU A 86 8.86 18.27 -4.31
C LEU A 86 9.82 19.27 -3.66
N GLU A 87 10.67 18.83 -2.74
CA GLU A 87 11.71 19.66 -2.11
C GLU A 87 12.63 20.28 -3.16
N ALA A 88 13.10 19.50 -4.14
CA ALA A 88 13.92 20.01 -5.24
C ALA A 88 13.17 21.09 -6.05
N ARG A 89 11.89 20.87 -6.35
CA ARG A 89 11.06 21.88 -7.04
C ARG A 89 10.85 23.14 -6.19
N HIS A 90 10.67 23.00 -4.89
CA HIS A 90 10.54 24.14 -3.97
C HIS A 90 11.78 25.02 -3.98
N VAL A 91 12.97 24.43 -3.84
CA VAL A 91 14.24 25.17 -3.92
C VAL A 91 14.40 25.90 -5.26
N MET A 92 14.05 25.23 -6.37
CA MET A 92 14.09 25.87 -7.69
C MET A 92 13.12 27.04 -7.82
N LEU A 93 11.93 26.94 -7.22
CA LEU A 93 10.94 28.02 -7.22
C LEU A 93 11.40 29.19 -6.38
N GLU A 94 11.98 28.95 -5.21
CA GLU A 94 12.56 30.00 -4.35
C GLU A 94 13.66 30.76 -5.09
N GLN A 95 14.57 30.04 -5.74
CA GLN A 95 15.63 30.67 -6.56
C GLN A 95 15.05 31.50 -7.71
N LYS A 96 14.01 31.01 -8.39
CA LYS A 96 13.34 31.77 -9.46
C LYS A 96 12.68 33.04 -8.91
N VAL A 97 11.99 32.94 -7.77
CA VAL A 97 11.37 34.10 -7.13
C VAL A 97 12.42 35.13 -6.77
N GLU A 98 13.53 34.73 -6.17
CA GLU A 98 14.65 35.62 -5.86
C GLU A 98 15.18 36.31 -7.12
N SER A 99 15.44 35.55 -8.20
CA SER A 99 15.91 36.11 -9.47
C SER A 99 14.93 37.13 -10.07
N LEU A 100 13.63 36.83 -10.04
CA LEU A 100 12.59 37.74 -10.54
C LEU A 100 12.47 39.00 -9.67
N GLN A 101 12.64 38.88 -8.35
CA GLN A 101 12.68 40.03 -7.46
C GLN A 101 13.89 40.92 -7.73
N GLU A 102 15.06 40.33 -8.00
CA GLU A 102 16.24 41.08 -8.40
C GLU A 102 16.05 41.79 -9.74
N GLU A 103 15.47 41.11 -10.73
CA GLU A 103 15.11 41.69 -12.02
C GLU A 103 14.14 42.86 -11.85
N GLN A 104 13.10 42.71 -11.02
CA GLN A 104 12.19 43.81 -10.71
C GLN A 104 12.88 44.97 -9.99
N ARG A 105 13.85 44.71 -9.10
CA ARG A 105 14.66 45.78 -8.48
C ARG A 105 15.50 46.51 -9.52
N LYS A 106 16.15 45.78 -10.44
CA LYS A 106 16.91 46.35 -11.55
C LYS A 106 16.00 47.17 -12.46
N TRP A 107 14.84 46.63 -12.80
CA TRP A 107 13.82 47.31 -13.61
C TRP A 107 13.33 48.60 -12.98
N ARG A 108 13.05 48.60 -11.66
CA ARG A 108 12.66 49.82 -10.93
C ARG A 108 13.77 50.88 -10.96
N ARG A 109 15.03 50.49 -10.80
CA ARG A 109 16.18 51.40 -10.90
C ARG A 109 16.33 51.97 -12.31
N TRP A 110 16.19 51.13 -13.32
CA TRP A 110 16.22 51.54 -14.73
C TRP A 110 15.09 52.49 -15.07
N LYS A 111 13.85 52.18 -14.63
CA LYS A 111 12.69 53.05 -14.81
C LYS A 111 12.92 54.42 -14.17
N ALA A 112 13.38 54.46 -12.91
CA ALA A 112 13.67 55.72 -12.23
C ALA A 112 14.76 56.54 -12.94
N ALA A 113 15.84 55.90 -13.39
CA ALA A 113 16.91 56.57 -14.14
C ALA A 113 16.41 57.09 -15.50
N ALA A 114 15.58 56.32 -16.21
CA ALA A 114 14.99 56.74 -17.48
C ALA A 114 14.05 57.94 -17.29
N VAL A 115 13.22 57.94 -16.25
CA VAL A 115 12.34 59.07 -15.92
C VAL A 115 13.15 60.32 -15.60
N ALA A 116 14.21 60.20 -14.78
CA ALA A 116 15.11 61.32 -14.48
C ALA A 116 15.77 61.88 -15.76
N TYR A 117 16.27 61.01 -16.64
CA TYR A 117 16.86 61.42 -17.91
C TYR A 117 15.84 62.13 -18.83
N ILE A 118 14.59 61.69 -18.84
CA ILE A 118 13.51 62.37 -19.58
C ILE A 118 13.26 63.76 -19.00
N HIS A 119 13.24 63.91 -17.67
CA HIS A 119 13.11 65.23 -17.06
C HIS A 119 14.28 66.16 -17.43
N ASP A 120 15.52 65.67 -17.38
CA ASP A 120 16.70 66.44 -17.77
C ASP A 120 16.63 66.89 -19.24
N LEU A 121 16.23 66.00 -20.14
CA LEU A 121 16.02 66.32 -21.55
C LEU A 121 14.92 67.36 -21.77
N ARG A 122 13.79 67.24 -21.07
CA ARG A 122 12.68 68.21 -21.17
C ARG A 122 13.10 69.59 -20.67
N THR A 123 13.88 69.64 -19.58
CA THR A 123 14.47 70.89 -19.05
C THR A 123 15.42 71.50 -20.06
N LEU A 124 16.34 70.71 -20.63
CA LEU A 124 17.30 71.16 -21.63
C LEU A 124 16.59 71.71 -22.88
N ILE A 125 15.55 71.04 -23.39
CA ILE A 125 14.75 71.54 -24.53
C ILE A 125 14.07 72.88 -24.20
N ARG A 126 13.51 73.00 -22.99
CA ARG A 126 12.85 74.24 -22.55
C ARG A 126 13.83 75.40 -22.45
N GLU A 127 15.01 75.16 -21.90
CA GLU A 127 16.04 76.19 -21.68
C GLU A 127 16.77 76.59 -22.97
N THR A 128 17.20 75.60 -23.76
CA THR A 128 18.04 75.83 -24.96
C THR A 128 17.21 76.19 -26.20
N LEU A 129 16.09 75.50 -26.43
CA LEU A 129 15.27 75.67 -27.64
C LEU A 129 14.07 76.60 -27.40
N ARG A 130 13.80 77.01 -26.15
CA ARG A 130 12.66 77.87 -25.76
C ARG A 130 11.30 77.39 -26.31
N ARG A 131 11.16 76.08 -26.52
CA ARG A 131 9.94 75.43 -27.01
C ARG A 131 9.28 74.66 -25.86
N PRO A 132 7.94 74.58 -25.80
CA PRO A 132 7.29 73.63 -24.90
C PRO A 132 7.73 72.20 -25.25
N ALA A 133 8.21 71.47 -24.25
CA ALA A 133 8.64 70.08 -24.41
C ALA A 133 7.44 69.22 -24.84
N PRO A 134 7.64 68.21 -25.73
CA PRO A 134 6.57 67.34 -26.18
C PRO A 134 5.88 66.63 -25.02
N ALA A 135 4.58 66.36 -25.17
CA ALA A 135 3.80 65.64 -24.19
C ALA A 135 4.32 64.19 -24.07
N PRO A 136 4.45 63.65 -22.85
CA PRO A 136 4.82 62.26 -22.65
C PRO A 136 3.72 61.32 -23.20
N PRO A 137 4.08 60.14 -23.73
CA PRO A 137 3.14 59.06 -24.06
C PRO A 137 2.32 58.62 -22.83
N ASP A 138 1.09 58.15 -23.07
CA ASP A 138 0.11 57.78 -22.03
C ASP A 138 0.67 56.77 -21.00
N GLU A 139 1.52 55.84 -21.43
CA GLU A 139 2.08 54.79 -20.57
C GLU A 139 3.09 55.31 -19.53
N ILE A 140 3.68 56.48 -19.77
CA ILE A 140 4.66 57.12 -18.89
C ILE A 140 4.23 58.50 -18.42
N ALA A 141 3.08 59.00 -18.90
CA ALA A 141 2.56 60.32 -18.55
C ALA A 141 2.43 60.49 -17.03
N ALA A 142 1.90 59.48 -16.34
CA ALA A 142 1.75 59.48 -14.89
C ALA A 142 3.08 59.54 -14.11
N ASP A 143 4.19 59.05 -14.69
CA ASP A 143 5.51 59.06 -14.05
C ASP A 143 6.32 60.33 -14.38
N VAL A 144 5.98 61.02 -15.47
CA VAL A 144 6.77 62.12 -16.07
C VAL A 144 6.10 63.49 -15.90
N GLU A 145 4.79 63.52 -15.65
CA GLU A 145 4.11 64.74 -15.23
C GLU A 145 4.52 65.09 -13.79
N PRO A 146 4.96 66.33 -13.52
CA PRO A 146 5.19 66.75 -12.16
C PRO A 146 3.87 66.64 -11.40
N SER A 147 3.90 66.02 -10.22
CA SER A 147 2.81 66.05 -9.25
C SER A 147 2.61 67.48 -8.71
N ASP A 148 2.28 68.44 -9.57
CA ASP A 148 1.77 69.76 -9.21
C ASP A 148 0.26 69.63 -8.95
N ALA A 149 -0.09 68.92 -7.88
CA ALA A 149 -1.44 68.87 -7.32
C ALA A 149 -1.40 68.47 -5.83
N ALA A 150 -0.72 69.29 -5.03
CA ALA A 150 -1.03 69.54 -3.61
C ALA A 150 -0.44 70.88 -3.17
#